data_AF-A0A838S461-F1
#
_entry.id   AF-A0A838S461-F1
#
_cell.length_a   1.000
_cell.length_b   1.000
_cell.length_c   1.000
_cell.angle_alpha   90.00
_cell.angle_beta   90.00
_cell.angle_gamma   90.00
#
_symmetry.space_group_name_H-M   'P 1'
#
loop_
_entity.id
_entity.type
_entity.pdbx_description
1 polymer ?
#
loop_
_entity_poly.entity_id
_entity_poly.type
_entity_poly.pdbx_seq_one_letter_code
_entity_poly.pdbx_strand_id
1 'polypeptide(L)' 'MEATIDSVGRIVVPKPLRDALGLRAGSTVDISRYGAGLQLTPIGRTARLVDESGALVATGDTTIDDDVVFGLIDTGRR' A
#
# COMPACT_ATOMS: atom_id res chain seq x y z
N MET A 1 -10.22 12.55 -6.57
CA MET A 1 -10.09 11.62 -7.70
C MET A 1 -11.26 10.66 -7.61
N GLU A 2 -11.92 10.37 -8.72
CA GLU A 2 -13.12 9.53 -8.77
C GLU A 2 -12.87 8.31 -9.67
N ALA A 3 -13.53 7.20 -9.38
CA ALA A 3 -13.50 5.99 -10.20
C ALA A 3 -14.92 5.45 -10.30
N THR A 4 -15.27 4.90 -11.46
CA THR A 4 -16.57 4.26 -11.69
C THR A 4 -16.47 2.76 -11.46
N ILE A 5 -17.61 2.16 -11.11
CA ILE A 5 -17.77 0.72 -11.09
C ILE A 5 -18.11 0.29 -12.52
N ASP A 6 -17.39 -0.70 -13.05
CA ASP A 6 -17.67 -1.24 -14.38
C ASP A 6 -18.93 -2.12 -14.39
N SER A 7 -19.32 -2.60 -15.57
CA SER A 7 -20.54 -3.42 -15.75
C SER A 7 -20.53 -4.75 -14.99
N VAL A 8 -19.37 -5.19 -14.50
CA VAL A 8 -19.19 -6.45 -13.77
C VAL A 8 -18.93 -6.21 -12.28
N GLY A 9 -19.07 -4.98 -11.80
CA GLY A 9 -18.97 -4.64 -10.37
C GLY A 9 -17.56 -4.36 -9.88
N ARG A 10 -16.57 -4.15 -10.77
CA ARG A 10 -15.17 -3.89 -10.38
C ARG A 10 -14.89 -2.41 -10.31
N ILE A 11 -14.06 -2.00 -9.34
CA ILE A 11 -13.49 -0.65 -9.28
C ILE A 11 -12.09 -0.69 -9.88
N VAL A 12 -11.84 0.14 -10.88
CA VAL A 12 -10.48 0.32 -11.42
C VAL A 12 -9.75 1.34 -10.56
N VAL A 13 -8.76 0.89 -9.81
CA VAL A 13 -7.89 1.80 -9.03
C VAL A 13 -7.05 2.64 -10.01
N PRO A 14 -7.15 3.98 -9.95
CA PRO A 14 -6.37 4.86 -10.82
C PRO A 14 -4.86 4.61 -10.72
N LYS A 15 -4.15 4.77 -11.85
CA LYS A 15 -2.71 4.48 -11.94
C LYS A 15 -1.87 5.15 -10.83
N PRO A 16 -2.03 6.45 -10.52
CA PRO A 16 -1.22 7.09 -9.49
C PRO A 16 -1.37 6.44 -8.10
N LEU A 17 -2.59 5.99 -7.76
CA LEU A 17 -2.85 5.29 -6.50
C LEU A 17 -2.29 3.87 -6.50
N ARG A 18 -2.37 3.17 -7.64
CA ARG A 18 -1.76 1.84 -7.77
C ARG A 18 -0.25 1.90 -7.60
N ASP A 19 0.40 2.86 -8.26
CA ASP A 19 1.85 3.01 -8.19
C ASP A 19 2.29 3.39 -6.77
N ALA A 20 1.60 4.34 -6.12
CA ALA A 20 1.90 4.74 -4.73
C ALA A 20 1.68 3.62 -3.69
N LEU A 21 0.73 2.72 -3.93
CA LEU A 21 0.43 1.58 -3.05
C LEU A 21 1.16 0.29 -3.46
N GLY A 22 1.99 0.32 -4.51
CA GLY A 22 2.67 -0.86 -5.04
C GLY A 22 1.73 -1.94 -5.60
N LEU A 23 0.49 -1.59 -5.98
CA LEU A 23 -0.50 -2.52 -6.50
C LEU A 23 -0.17 -2.88 -7.96
N ARG A 24 0.20 -4.13 -8.19
CA ARG A 24 0.47 -4.72 -9.50
C ARG A 24 -0.64 -5.69 -9.89
N ALA A 25 -0.65 -6.13 -11.16
CA ALA A 25 -1.55 -7.20 -11.57
C ALA A 25 -1.26 -8.47 -10.74
N GLY A 26 -2.29 -9.07 -10.16
CA GLY A 26 -2.15 -10.21 -9.25
C GLY A 26 -1.89 -9.86 -7.79
N SER A 27 -1.69 -8.58 -7.44
CA SER A 27 -1.65 -8.15 -6.03
C SER A 27 -2.97 -8.47 -5.33
N THR A 28 -2.87 -8.89 -4.07
CA THR A 28 -4.01 -9.11 -3.19
C THR A 28 -4.21 -7.90 -2.30
N VAL A 29 -5.47 -7.58 -1.99
CA VAL A 29 -5.85 -6.47 -1.12
C VAL A 29 -6.86 -6.94 -0.09
N ASP A 30 -6.72 -6.44 1.13
CA ASP A 30 -7.67 -6.59 2.20
C ASP A 30 -8.68 -5.47 2.04
N ILE A 31 -9.95 -5.84 2.09
CA ILE A 31 -11.06 -4.91 1.90
C ILE A 31 -11.89 -4.95 3.16
N SER A 32 -11.96 -3.81 3.84
CA SER A 32 -12.72 -3.65 5.08
C SER A 32 -13.59 -2.40 5.02
N ARG A 33 -14.59 -2.33 5.90
CA ARG A 33 -15.43 -1.14 6.05
C ARG A 33 -14.71 -0.14 6.95
N TYR A 34 -14.68 1.12 6.53
CA TYR A 34 -14.17 2.23 7.33
C TYR A 34 -15.16 3.39 7.29
N GLY A 35 -15.92 3.57 8.37
CA GLY A 35 -17.02 4.53 8.44
C GLY A 35 -18.08 4.27 7.36
N ALA A 36 -18.34 5.27 6.53
CA ALA A 36 -19.26 5.19 5.39
C ALA A 36 -18.59 4.65 4.10
N GLY A 37 -17.29 4.32 4.15
CA GLY A 37 -16.51 3.91 2.98
C GLY A 37 -15.92 2.51 3.07
N LEU A 38 -15.16 2.16 2.03
CA LEU A 38 -14.30 0.98 1.96
C LEU A 38 -12.84 1.40 2.13
N GLN A 39 -12.10 0.65 2.93
CA GLN A 39 -10.66 0.73 3.04
C GLN A 39 -10.05 -0.44 2.28
N LEU A 40 -9.09 -0.13 1.40
CA LEU A 40 -8.32 -1.11 0.66
C LEU A 40 -6.88 -1.04 1.14
N THR A 41 -6.35 -2.16 1.64
CA THR A 41 -4.98 -2.25 2.12
C THR A 41 -4.26 -3.38 1.38
N PRO A 42 -3.07 -3.17 0.78
CA PRO A 42 -2.31 -4.26 0.18
C PRO A 42 -2.06 -5.41 1.17
N ILE A 43 -2.43 -6.63 0.80
CA ILE A 43 -2.06 -7.84 1.54
C ILE A 43 -0.67 -8.24 1.05
N GLY A 44 0.22 -8.57 1.98
CA GLY A 44 1.61 -8.90 1.65
C GLY A 44 2.60 -7.77 1.91
N ARG A 45 2.30 -6.84 2.83
CA ARG A 45 3.39 -6.19 3.57
C ARG A 45 4.14 -7.30 4.31
N THR A 46 5.17 -7.84 3.66
CA THR A 46 6.09 -8.84 4.22
C THR A 46 6.96 -8.25 5.32
N ALA A 47 6.99 -6.90 5.41
CA ALA A 47 7.60 -6.13 6.47
C ALA A 47 7.13 -6.65 7.83
N ARG A 48 7.94 -7.51 8.43
CA ARG A 48 7.79 -8.01 9.79
C ARG A 48 8.86 -7.35 10.65
N LEU A 49 8.58 -7.19 11.93
CA LEU A 49 9.60 -6.82 12.89
C LEU A 49 10.32 -8.09 13.35
N VAL A 50 11.64 -8.07 13.32
CA VAL A 50 12.51 -9.09 13.90
C VAL A 50 13.39 -8.44 14.96
N ASP A 51 13.69 -9.17 16.03
CA ASP A 51 14.71 -8.73 16.98
C ASP A 51 16.09 -9.03 16.38
N GLU A 52 16.88 -7.98 16.19
CA GLU A 52 18.30 -8.09 15.87
C GLU A 52 19.10 -7.37 16.96
N SER A 53 19.79 -8.16 17.79
CA SER A 53 20.66 -7.64 18.85
C SER A 53 19.95 -6.71 19.84
N GLY A 54 18.68 -6.97 20.17
CA GLY A 54 17.87 -6.17 21.08
C GLY A 54 17.23 -4.94 20.45
N ALA A 55 17.34 -4.78 19.13
CA ALA A 55 16.62 -3.75 18.37
C ALA A 55 15.56 -4.40 17.47
N LEU A 56 14.37 -3.79 17.38
CA LEU A 56 13.34 -4.21 16.43
C LEU A 56 13.68 -3.66 15.03
N VAL A 57 13.96 -4.56 14.10
CA VAL A 57 14.29 -4.25 12.71
C VAL A 57 13.13 -4.65 11.80
N ALA A 58 12.69 -3.74 10.94
CA ALA A 58 11.72 -4.05 9.90
C ALA A 58 12.40 -4.76 8.73
N THR A 59 12.00 -6.01 8.46
CA THR A 59 12.53 -6.84 7.37
C THR A 59 11.41 -7.27 6.43
N GLY A 60 11.66 -7.17 5.12
CA GLY A 60 10.74 -7.62 4.08
C GLY A 60 11.42 -7.63 2.71
N ASP A 61 10.85 -8.36 1.75
CA ASP A 61 11.43 -8.54 0.41
C ASP A 61 11.15 -7.38 -0.55
N THR A 62 10.40 -6.37 -0.09
CA THR A 62 10.09 -5.18 -0.90
C THR A 62 11.36 -4.34 -1.08
N THR A 63 11.78 -4.16 -2.33
CA THR A 63 12.82 -3.18 -2.67
C THR A 63 12.36 -1.78 -2.30
N ILE A 64 13.16 -1.08 -1.49
CA ILE A 64 12.97 0.33 -1.15
C ILE A 64 14.10 1.11 -1.82
N ASP A 65 13.73 2.03 -2.69
CA ASP A 65 14.63 2.96 -3.39
C ASP A 65 14.44 4.39 -2.90
N ASP A 66 15.26 5.30 -3.42
CA ASP A 66 15.28 6.71 -3.04
C ASP A 66 13.92 7.39 -3.26
N ASP A 67 13.21 7.05 -4.34
CA ASP A 67 11.90 7.63 -4.64
C ASP A 67 10.87 7.29 -3.55
N VAL A 68 10.87 6.03 -3.09
CA VAL A 68 10.01 5.59 -1.98
C VAL A 68 10.37 6.32 -0.69
N VAL A 69 11.66 6.43 -0.37
CA VAL A 69 12.12 7.10 0.87
C VAL A 69 11.77 8.59 0.85
N PHE A 70 12.02 9.28 -0.27
CA PHE A 70 11.72 10.70 -0.40
C PHE A 70 10.21 10.99 -0.33
N GLY A 71 9.38 10.14 -0.95
CA GLY A 71 7.92 10.26 -0.86
C GLY A 71 7.40 10.14 0.58
N LEU A 72 7.97 9.24 1.39
CA LEU A 72 7.58 9.08 2.80
C LEU A 72 8.00 10.29 3.66
N ILE A 73 9.22 10.80 3.48
CA ILE A 73 9.72 11.97 4.21
C ILE A 73 8.88 13.21 3.90
N ASP A 74 8.52 13.43 2.64
CA ASP A 74 7.70 14.57 2.24
C ASP A 74 6.29 14.51 2.84
N THR A 75 5.70 13.31 2.88
CA THR A 75 4.37 13.08 3.48
C THR A 75 4.35 13.42 4.98
N GLY A 76 5.43 13.14 5.71
CA GLY A 76 5.53 13.40 7.15
C GLY A 76 5.80 14.86 7.54
N ARG A 77 6.07 15.76 6.58
CA ARG A 77 6.35 17.19 6.82
C ARG A 77 5.11 18.09 6.72
N ARG A 78 3.91 17.53 6.61
CA ARG A 78 2.64 18.28 6.55
C ARG A 78 1.90 18.29 7.87
#